data_AF-A0A329RBE3-F1
#
_entry.id   AF-A0A329RBE3-F1
#
_cell.length_a   1.000
_cell.length_b   1.000
_cell.length_c   1.000
_cell.angle_alpha   90.00
_cell.angle_beta   90.00
_cell.angle_gamma   90.00
#
_symmetry.space_group_name_H-M   'P 1'
#
loop_
_entity.id
_entity.type
_entity.pdbx_description
1 polymer ?
#
loop_
_entity_poly.entity_id
_entity_poly.type
_entity_poly.pdbx_seq_one_letter_code
_entity_poly.pdbx_strand_id
1 'polypeptide(L)'
;MDYDTYLDALNMVMIASDRLLAPASVTCAFDLALINAALNHFPKVHIAGCLFHWEQDLRRRMLDFGITKDRISDAMTPSKLDILTVIPESEISDKAPI
;
A
#
# COMPACT_ATOMS: atom_id res chain seq x y z
N MET A 1 8.14 7.01 9.11
CA MET A 1 8.36 8.47 9.29
C MET A 1 6.99 9.11 9.40
N ASP A 2 6.88 10.33 9.92
CA ASP A 2 5.59 11.02 9.92
C ASP A 2 5.27 11.66 8.55
N TYR A 3 4.04 12.13 8.43
CA TYR A 3 3.51 12.70 7.19
C TYR A 3 4.30 13.93 6.73
N ASP A 4 4.61 14.84 7.66
CA ASP A 4 5.32 16.08 7.35
C ASP A 4 6.74 15.80 6.83
N THR A 5 7.42 14.81 7.42
CA THR A 5 8.74 14.36 6.95
C THR A 5 8.68 13.88 5.50
N TYR A 6 7.66 13.12 5.12
CA TYR A 6 7.51 12.65 3.74
C TYR A 6 7.12 13.77 2.78
N LEU A 7 6.32 14.73 3.22
CA LEU A 7 5.96 15.90 2.43
C LEU A 7 7.21 16.73 2.11
N ASP A 8 8.03 17.00 3.12
CA ASP A 8 9.29 17.73 2.97
C ASP A 8 10.28 16.99 2.06
N ALA A 9 10.37 15.67 2.19
CA ALA A 9 11.20 14.85 1.31
C ALA A 9 10.77 14.96 -0.17
N LEU A 10 9.46 14.88 -0.45
CA LEU A 10 8.93 15.01 -1.81
C LEU A 10 9.14 16.44 -2.36
N ASN A 11 8.96 17.46 -1.51
CA ASN A 11 9.28 18.86 -1.85
C ASN A 11 10.73 19.04 -2.25
N MET A 12 11.66 18.47 -1.47
CA MET A 12 13.09 18.54 -1.78
C MET A 12 13.42 17.90 -3.14
N VAL A 13 12.78 16.78 -3.49
CA VAL A 13 12.96 16.16 -4.81
C VAL A 13 12.50 17.09 -5.93
N MET A 14 11.35 17.74 -5.80
CA MET A 14 10.85 18.70 -6.80
C MET A 14 11.80 19.89 -6.95
N ILE A 15 12.23 20.48 -5.84
CA ILE A 15 13.18 21.62 -5.83
C ILE A 15 14.50 21.22 -6.48
N ALA A 16 15.08 20.08 -6.09
CA ALA A 16 16.35 19.60 -6.63
C ALA A 16 16.25 19.27 -8.13
N SER A 17 15.08 18.83 -8.60
CA SER A 17 14.85 18.54 -10.01
C SER A 17 14.58 19.77 -10.88
N ASP A 18 14.26 20.91 -10.25
CA ASP A 18 13.76 22.14 -10.90
C ASP A 18 12.59 21.87 -11.86
N ARG A 19 11.71 20.92 -11.49
CA ARG A 19 10.57 20.47 -12.30
C ARG A 19 9.33 20.28 -11.45
N LEU A 20 8.19 20.60 -12.06
CA LEU A 20 6.90 20.12 -11.57
C LEU A 20 6.75 18.65 -11.98
N LEU A 21 6.81 17.75 -11.01
CA LEU A 21 6.67 16.32 -11.26
C LEU A 21 5.20 15.97 -11.53
N ALA A 22 4.97 15.18 -12.57
CA ALA A 22 3.66 14.61 -12.90
C ALA A 22 3.83 13.10 -13.17
N PRO A 23 4.17 12.30 -12.15
CA PRO A 23 4.39 10.88 -12.33
C PRO A 23 3.09 10.16 -12.72
N ALA A 24 3.20 9.17 -13.59
CA ALA A 24 2.10 8.27 -13.89
C ALA A 24 1.79 7.31 -12.72
N SER A 25 2.83 6.91 -11.98
CA SER A 25 2.71 6.09 -10.78
C SER A 25 3.78 6.43 -9.73
N VAL A 26 3.49 6.13 -8.46
CA VAL A 26 4.44 6.18 -7.34
C VAL A 26 4.47 4.81 -6.68
N THR A 27 5.66 4.24 -6.54
CA THR A 27 5.89 2.97 -5.83
C THR A 27 6.50 3.24 -4.48
N CYS A 28 5.83 2.81 -3.42
CA CYS A 28 6.25 3.06 -2.05
C CYS A 28 5.89 1.90 -1.09
N ALA A 29 6.50 1.92 0.09
CA ALA A 29 6.23 1.00 1.18
C ALA A 29 4.83 1.24 1.79
N PHE A 30 4.35 0.32 2.65
CA PHE A 30 3.05 0.34 3.34
C PHE A 30 2.86 1.50 4.33
N ASP A 31 3.73 2.51 4.33
CA ASP A 31 3.63 3.63 5.25
C ASP A 31 2.51 4.57 4.79
N LEU A 32 1.39 4.57 5.51
CA LEU A 32 0.23 5.41 5.22
C LEU A 32 0.58 6.89 5.15
N ALA A 33 1.56 7.34 5.94
CA ALA A 33 2.02 8.71 5.93
C ALA A 33 2.69 9.06 4.59
N LEU A 34 3.48 8.13 4.02
CA LEU A 34 4.10 8.29 2.70
C LEU A 34 3.06 8.26 1.58
N ILE A 35 2.09 7.35 1.65
CA ILE A 35 1.00 7.25 0.67
C ILE A 35 0.21 8.57 0.64
N ASN A 36 -0.16 9.09 1.81
CA ASN A 36 -0.90 10.35 1.92
C ASN A 36 -0.07 11.54 1.42
N ALA A 37 1.22 11.61 1.74
CA ALA A 37 2.10 12.67 1.23
C ALA A 37 2.23 12.61 -0.30
N ALA A 38 2.35 11.41 -0.88
CA ALA A 38 2.39 11.22 -2.33
C ALA A 38 1.08 11.64 -3.02
N LEU A 39 -0.07 11.30 -2.45
CA LEU A 39 -1.38 11.71 -2.97
C LEU A 39 -1.63 13.22 -2.80
N ASN A 40 -1.05 13.85 -1.77
CA ASN A 40 -1.09 15.30 -1.62
C ASN A 40 -0.38 16.01 -2.78
N HIS A 41 0.84 15.58 -3.10
CA HIS A 41 1.62 16.14 -4.22
C HIS A 41 1.06 15.77 -5.59
N PHE A 42 0.55 14.54 -5.73
CA PHE A 42 0.09 14.01 -7.01
C PHE A 42 -1.32 13.40 -6.87
N PRO A 43 -2.39 14.21 -6.83
CA PRO A 43 -3.74 13.73 -6.50
C PRO A 43 -4.32 12.66 -7.43
N LYS A 44 -3.77 12.54 -8.65
CA LYS A 44 -4.21 11.57 -9.67
C LYS A 44 -3.20 10.45 -9.91
N VAL A 45 -2.14 10.36 -9.11
CA VAL A 45 -1.10 9.36 -9.31
C VAL A 45 -1.61 7.97 -8.97
N HIS A 46 -1.20 6.98 -9.76
CA HIS A 46 -1.42 5.60 -9.39
C HIS A 46 -0.41 5.18 -8.31
N ILE A 47 -0.89 4.88 -7.10
CA ILE A 47 -0.02 4.32 -6.05
C ILE A 47 0.17 2.82 -6.31
N ALA A 48 1.35 2.46 -6.81
CA ALA A 48 1.77 1.09 -7.02
C ALA A 48 2.61 0.64 -5.81
N GLY A 49 1.97 0.49 -4.66
CA GLY A 49 2.65 0.21 -3.40
C GLY A 49 2.99 -1.27 -3.20
N CYS A 50 3.73 -1.56 -2.11
CA CYS A 50 3.92 -2.93 -1.63
C CYS A 50 2.58 -3.65 -1.38
N LEU A 51 1.49 -2.91 -1.10
CA LEU A 51 0.15 -3.47 -0.97
C LEU A 51 -0.33 -4.16 -2.24
N PHE A 52 -0.15 -3.53 -3.40
CA PHE A 52 -0.58 -4.13 -4.67
C PHE A 52 0.17 -5.43 -4.97
N HIS A 53 1.48 -5.46 -4.75
CA HIS A 53 2.28 -6.68 -4.94
C HIS A 53 1.92 -7.76 -3.92
N TRP A 54 1.71 -7.38 -2.66
CA TRP A 54 1.30 -8.29 -1.61
C TRP A 54 -0.09 -8.89 -1.87
N GLU A 55 -1.06 -8.08 -2.27
CA GLU A 55 -2.39 -8.53 -2.69
C GLU A 55 -2.33 -9.43 -3.92
N GLN A 56 -1.49 -9.10 -4.91
CA GLN A 56 -1.28 -9.98 -6.07
C GLN A 56 -0.70 -11.34 -5.69
N ASP A 57 0.31 -11.37 -4.82
CA ASP A 57 0.93 -12.61 -4.37
C ASP A 57 -0.03 -13.44 -3.51
N LEU A 58 -0.79 -12.79 -2.62
CA LEU A 58 -1.81 -13.43 -1.80
C LEU A 58 -2.94 -13.99 -2.69
N ARG A 59 -3.38 -13.24 -3.71
CA ARG A 59 -4.34 -13.70 -4.72
C ARG A 59 -3.85 -14.95 -5.43
N ARG A 60 -2.59 -14.97 -5.88
CA ARG A 60 -1.99 -16.14 -6.55
C ARG A 60 -1.99 -17.35 -5.62
N ARG A 61 -1.59 -17.16 -4.36
CA ARG A 61 -1.54 -18.23 -3.37
C ARG A 61 -2.91 -18.78 -3.01
N MET A 62 -3.94 -17.93 -2.91
CA MET A 62 -5.31 -18.37 -2.68
C MET A 62 -5.87 -19.19 -3.84
N LEU A 63 -5.49 -18.85 -5.09
CA LEU A 63 -5.83 -19.68 -6.26
C LEU A 63 -5.14 -21.05 -6.19
N ASP A 64 -3.87 -21.10 -5.79
CA ASP A 64 -3.13 -22.35 -5.61
C ASP A 64 -3.78 -23.26 -4.55
N PHE A 65 -4.40 -22.67 -3.53
CA PHE A 65 -5.18 -23.39 -2.51
C PHE A 65 -6.60 -23.76 -2.94
N GLY A 66 -7.01 -23.44 -4.16
CA GLY A 66 -8.35 -23.77 -4.67
C GLY A 66 -9.47 -22.89 -4.11
N ILE A 67 -9.15 -21.72 -3.53
CA ILE A 67 -10.18 -20.76 -3.12
C ILE A 67 -10.87 -20.21 -4.37
N THR A 68 -12.20 -20.13 -4.31
CA THR A 68 -13.01 -19.68 -5.43
C THR A 68 -12.78 -18.19 -5.73
N LYS A 69 -12.91 -17.81 -7.00
CA LYS A 69 -12.63 -16.44 -7.46
C LYS A 69 -13.54 -15.40 -6.80
N ASP A 70 -14.78 -15.76 -6.47
CA ASP A 70 -15.73 -14.92 -5.76
C ASP A 70 -15.24 -14.61 -4.34
N ARG A 71 -14.80 -15.61 -3.57
CA ARG A 71 -14.22 -15.43 -2.23
C ARG A 71 -12.93 -14.63 -2.25
N ILE A 72 -12.09 -14.87 -3.26
CA ILE A 72 -10.86 -14.08 -3.45
C ILE A 72 -11.21 -12.62 -3.75
N SER A 73 -12.17 -12.38 -4.63
CA SER A 73 -12.61 -11.01 -4.95
C SER A 73 -13.20 -10.32 -3.74
N ASP A 74 -13.97 -11.04 -2.94
CA ASP A 74 -14.52 -10.55 -1.68
C ASP A 74 -13.41 -10.21 -0.69
N ALA A 75 -12.39 -11.06 -0.52
CA ALA A 75 -11.29 -10.83 0.41
C ALA A 75 -10.35 -9.67 -0.02
N MET A 76 -10.29 -9.39 -1.32
CA MET A 76 -9.49 -8.30 -1.93
C MET A 76 -10.21 -6.95 -1.90
N THR A 77 -11.41 -6.85 -1.32
CA THR A 77 -12.05 -5.54 -1.13
C THR A 77 -11.32 -4.75 -0.04
N PRO A 78 -11.31 -3.40 -0.13
CA PRO A 78 -10.69 -2.56 0.89
C PRO A 78 -11.17 -2.87 2.31
N SER A 79 -10.28 -2.70 3.29
CA SER A 79 -10.48 -2.96 4.72
C SER A 79 -10.73 -4.42 5.10
N LYS A 80 -10.28 -5.39 4.29
CA LYS A 80 -10.33 -6.81 4.63
C LYS A 80 -8.95 -7.41 4.79
N LEU A 81 -8.29 -7.83 3.71
CA LEU A 81 -6.95 -8.40 3.83
C LEU A 81 -5.89 -7.31 4.01
N ASP A 82 -6.04 -6.18 3.35
CA ASP A 82 -5.18 -4.99 3.51
C ASP A 82 -5.03 -4.51 4.95
N ILE A 83 -5.99 -4.79 5.84
CA ILE A 83 -5.86 -4.48 7.28
C ILE A 83 -4.67 -5.19 7.95
N LEU A 84 -4.26 -6.36 7.45
CA LEU A 84 -3.11 -7.09 7.97
C LEU A 84 -1.79 -6.34 7.75
N THR A 85 -1.78 -5.34 6.87
CA THR A 85 -0.60 -4.51 6.59
C THR A 85 -0.44 -3.36 7.59
N VAL A 86 -1.45 -3.10 8.42
CA VAL A 86 -1.45 -2.03 9.43
C VAL A 86 -1.55 -2.54 10.86
N ILE A 87 -1.95 -3.80 11.07
CA ILE A 87 -1.99 -4.43 12.39
C ILE A 87 -0.58 -4.91 12.77
N PRO A 88 -0.05 -4.55 13.96
CA PRO A 88 1.21 -5.09 14.45
C PRO A 88 1.21 -6.61 14.52
N GLU A 89 2.33 -7.25 14.18
CA GLU A 89 2.45 -8.72 14.20
C GLU A 89 2.06 -9.33 15.57
N SER A 90 2.39 -8.65 16.66
CA SER A 90 2.03 -9.05 18.03
C SER A 90 0.52 -9.16 18.26
N GLU A 91 -0.30 -8.41 17.52
CA GLU A 91 -1.76 -8.46 17.61
C GLU A 91 -2.39 -9.53 16.71
N ILE A 92 -1.58 -10.14 15.82
CA ILE A 92 -1.99 -11.21 14.89
C ILE A 92 -1.65 -12.58 15.48
N SER A 93 -0.47 -12.70 16.10
CA SER A 93 0.09 -13.92 16.70
C SER A 93 -0.84 -14.61 17.72
N ASP A 94 -1.68 -13.85 18.42
CA ASP A 94 -2.50 -14.36 19.52
C ASP A 94 -3.80 -15.05 19.09
N LYS A 95 -4.08 -15.12 17.78
CA LYS A 95 -5.29 -15.76 17.23
C LYS A 95 -4.98 -16.92 16.29
N ALA A 96 -4.18 -17.87 16.73
CA ALA A 96 -4.25 -19.22 16.19
C ALA A 96 -5.37 -20.00 16.91
N PRO A 97 -6.50 -20.35 16.26
CA PRO A 97 -7.24 -21.53 16.65
C PRO A 97 -6.61 -22.76 15.97
N ILE A 98 -6.04 -23.61 16.84
CA ILE A 98 -5.69 -25.04 16.68
C ILE A 98 -4.42 -25.33 15.88
#